data_AF-A0A9J6ZDE3-F1
#
_entry.id   AF-A0A9J6ZDE3-F1
#
_cell.length_a   1.000
_cell.length_b   1.000
_cell.length_c   1.000
_cell.angle_alpha   90.00
_cell.angle_beta   90.00
_cell.angle_gamma   90.00
#
_symmetry.space_group_name_H-M   'P 1'
#
loop_
_entity.id
_entity.type
_entity.pdbx_description
1 polymer ?
#
loop_
_entity_poly.entity_id
_entity_poly.type
_entity_poly.pdbx_seq_one_letter_code
_entity_poly.pdbx_strand_id
1 'polypeptide(L)'
;MKKISILVLYIALMSAILVGCQSEGNATMDADKTRSKQQVTNTNNSDIKLNQEVSETNNLESEIEYISITNLFSNSETVYHDDNSNETLKSIIASAEREPGIVNMTNPEYKMMVVYKNEDKQNFNIWIAETDGKSALMNSSDTNTIYSISKEMNNKLLELLKKQ
;
A
#
# COMPACT_ATOMS: atom_id res chain seq x y z
N MET A 1 21.66 29.43 -34.05
CA MET A 1 20.64 29.72 -35.11
C MET A 1 19.28 29.69 -34.46
N LYS A 2 18.53 30.78 -34.62
CA LYS A 2 17.27 31.10 -33.91
C LYS A 2 16.11 30.26 -34.46
N LYS A 3 15.30 29.69 -33.57
CA LYS A 3 13.86 29.49 -33.79
C LYS A 3 13.14 29.84 -32.49
N ILE A 4 12.85 31.13 -32.37
CA ILE A 4 11.85 31.69 -31.46
C ILE A 4 10.53 31.72 -32.23
N SER A 5 9.44 31.59 -31.47
CA SER A 5 8.08 32.03 -31.78
C SER A 5 7.10 30.92 -32.15
N ILE A 6 5.85 31.12 -31.74
CA ILE A 6 4.71 30.18 -31.64
C ILE A 6 4.76 29.48 -30.26
N LEU A 7 3.99 29.86 -29.22
CA LEU A 7 2.62 30.33 -29.20
C LEU A 7 2.37 31.07 -27.87
N VAL A 8 2.50 32.40 -27.87
CA VAL A 8 1.93 33.26 -26.82
C VAL A 8 0.43 33.32 -27.09
N LEU A 9 -0.32 32.31 -26.61
CA LEU A 9 -1.79 32.28 -26.72
C LEU A 9 -2.42 31.36 -25.67
N TYR A 10 -2.04 31.52 -24.40
CA TYR A 10 -2.75 30.86 -23.27
C TYR A 10 -3.00 31.82 -22.09
N ILE A 11 -2.82 33.13 -22.31
CA ILE A 11 -3.16 34.15 -21.32
C ILE A 11 -4.54 34.71 -21.69
N ALA A 12 -5.59 34.09 -21.15
CA ALA A 12 -6.92 34.64 -20.85
C ALA A 12 -8.00 33.58 -21.05
N LEU A 13 -8.26 32.76 -20.03
CA LEU A 13 -9.50 31.99 -19.76
C LEU A 13 -9.11 31.07 -18.58
N MET A 14 -9.65 31.10 -17.36
CA MET A 14 -10.87 31.65 -16.80
C MET A 14 -10.59 31.91 -15.31
N SER A 15 -10.51 33.16 -14.90
CA SER A 15 -10.64 33.55 -13.50
C SER A 15 -12.10 33.88 -13.27
N ALA A 16 -12.86 32.99 -12.63
CA ALA A 16 -14.02 33.28 -11.77
C ALA A 16 -14.95 32.06 -11.66
N ILE A 17 -14.80 31.28 -10.59
CA ILE A 17 -15.95 30.78 -9.80
C ILE A 17 -15.53 30.77 -8.33
N LEU A 18 -15.52 31.95 -7.71
CA LEU A 18 -15.73 32.06 -6.26
C LEU A 18 -17.25 32.06 -6.06
N VAL A 19 -17.83 30.89 -5.79
CA VAL A 19 -19.17 30.80 -5.22
C VAL A 19 -18.98 30.55 -3.73
N GLY A 20 -19.25 31.59 -2.95
CA GLY A 20 -19.30 31.53 -1.51
C GLY A 20 -20.58 30.82 -1.05
N CYS A 21 -20.42 29.88 -0.12
CA CYS A 21 -21.49 29.52 0.80
C CYS A 21 -21.33 30.39 2.06
N GLN A 22 -21.92 31.58 2.03
CA GLN A 22 -22.23 32.34 3.24
C GLN A 22 -23.66 31.96 3.64
N SER A 23 -23.79 30.98 4.53
CA SER A 23 -25.04 30.77 5.25
C SER A 23 -24.99 31.64 6.50
N GLU A 24 -25.69 32.78 6.45
CA GLU A 24 -26.00 33.57 7.62
C GLU A 24 -26.88 32.78 8.59
N GLY A 25 -26.69 33.10 9.87
CA GLY A 25 -27.09 32.28 11.00
C GLY A 25 -28.55 32.46 11.41
N ASN A 26 -28.87 31.82 12.53
CA ASN A 26 -29.79 32.36 13.53
C ASN A 26 -29.55 31.67 14.89
N ALA A 27 -29.54 32.52 15.92
CA ALA A 27 -29.74 32.25 17.35
C ALA A 27 -28.57 31.68 18.18
N THR A 28 -28.01 32.62 18.94
CA THR A 28 -27.21 32.56 20.16
C THR A 28 -27.84 31.81 21.34
N MET A 29 -26.92 31.24 22.13
CA MET A 29 -26.90 31.08 23.60
C MET A 29 -27.95 30.18 24.26
N ASP A 30 -27.49 29.07 24.83
CA ASP A 30 -27.38 29.01 26.29
C ASP A 30 -26.29 28.04 26.74
N ALA A 31 -25.55 28.48 27.76
CA ALA A 31 -24.58 27.70 28.49
C ALA A 31 -25.30 26.92 29.58
N ASP A 32 -25.18 25.58 29.60
CA ASP A 32 -25.17 24.89 30.88
C ASP A 32 -24.25 23.66 30.86
N LYS A 33 -23.52 23.58 31.96
CA LYS A 33 -22.52 22.61 32.36
C LYS A 33 -23.24 21.53 33.13
N THR A 34 -23.25 20.27 32.68
CA THR A 34 -23.27 19.13 33.61
C THR A 34 -22.62 17.89 33.01
N ARG A 35 -21.68 17.36 33.80
CA ARG A 35 -20.93 16.11 33.68
C ARG A 35 -21.68 15.02 34.45
N SER A 36 -22.07 13.91 33.82
CA SER A 36 -21.76 12.52 34.26
C SER A 36 -22.58 11.42 33.54
N LYS A 37 -21.85 10.38 33.15
CA LYS A 37 -22.17 8.93 33.13
C LYS A 37 -23.24 8.35 32.17
N GLN A 38 -22.70 7.73 31.11
CA GLN A 38 -22.78 6.30 30.79
C GLN A 38 -24.16 5.69 30.51
N GLN A 39 -24.42 5.33 29.24
CA GLN A 39 -25.19 4.13 28.92
C GLN A 39 -24.75 3.52 27.58
N VAL A 40 -24.22 2.30 27.69
CA VAL A 40 -24.05 1.32 26.62
C VAL A 40 -25.45 0.82 26.24
N THR A 41 -25.77 0.80 24.94
CA THR A 41 -26.78 -0.11 24.39
C THR A 41 -26.32 -0.63 23.04
N ASN A 42 -26.12 -1.94 22.98
CA ASN A 42 -26.00 -2.72 21.74
C ASN A 42 -27.38 -2.80 21.07
N THR A 43 -27.43 -2.80 19.74
CA THR A 43 -28.07 -3.84 18.90
C THR A 43 -28.23 -3.36 17.44
N ASN A 44 -27.42 -3.97 16.58
CA ASN A 44 -27.68 -4.55 15.25
C ASN A 44 -28.31 -3.73 14.10
N ASN A 45 -27.48 -3.60 13.06
CA ASN A 45 -27.71 -3.92 11.66
C ASN A 45 -28.91 -3.30 10.91
N SER A 46 -28.57 -2.36 10.03
CA SER A 46 -29.04 -2.37 8.64
C SER A 46 -28.21 -1.41 7.78
N ASP A 47 -27.51 -1.99 6.79
CA ASP A 47 -27.23 -1.42 5.47
C ASP A 47 -26.23 -0.26 5.33
N ILE A 48 -24.94 -0.62 5.21
CA ILE A 48 -24.07 -0.03 4.18
C ILE A 48 -23.34 -1.17 3.47
N LYS A 49 -23.94 -1.61 2.36
CA LYS A 49 -23.22 -2.28 1.26
C LYS A 49 -22.24 -1.27 0.67
N LEU A 50 -20.94 -1.54 0.82
CA LEU A 50 -19.92 -0.99 -0.07
C LEU A 50 -19.27 -2.15 -0.79
N ASN A 51 -19.53 -2.15 -2.09
CA ASN A 51 -19.33 -3.24 -3.01
C ASN A 51 -17.88 -3.18 -3.52
N GLN A 52 -17.27 -4.36 -3.62
CA GLN A 52 -16.31 -4.75 -4.66
C GLN A 52 -15.35 -3.68 -5.20
N GLU A 53 -14.10 -3.76 -4.73
CA GLU A 53 -12.97 -4.03 -5.62
C GLU A 53 -12.21 -5.23 -5.05
N VAL A 54 -12.82 -6.40 -5.23
CA VAL A 54 -12.11 -7.68 -5.13
C VAL A 54 -11.73 -8.04 -6.55
N SER A 55 -10.54 -7.60 -6.95
CA SER A 55 -9.87 -8.07 -8.16
C SER A 55 -8.37 -8.05 -7.87
N GLU A 56 -7.90 -9.06 -7.14
CA GLU A 56 -6.52 -9.61 -7.17
C GLU A 56 -6.22 -10.59 -6.01
N THR A 57 -7.19 -10.97 -5.17
CA THR A 57 -6.97 -11.95 -4.08
C THR A 57 -7.14 -13.42 -4.47
N ASN A 58 -7.38 -13.75 -5.75
CA ASN A 58 -7.75 -15.12 -6.14
C ASN A 58 -6.56 -16.06 -6.39
N ASN A 59 -5.32 -15.57 -6.42
CA ASN A 59 -4.12 -16.39 -6.64
C ASN A 59 -3.42 -16.85 -5.35
N LEU A 60 -4.05 -16.68 -4.18
CA LEU A 60 -3.55 -17.23 -2.92
C LEU A 60 -3.95 -18.69 -2.69
N GLU A 61 -4.87 -19.25 -3.50
CA GLU A 61 -5.29 -20.65 -3.38
C GLU A 61 -4.42 -21.63 -4.18
N SER A 62 -3.70 -21.16 -5.20
CA SER A 62 -2.76 -21.99 -5.95
C SER A 62 -1.52 -22.30 -5.11
N GLU A 63 -1.10 -23.55 -5.13
CA GLU A 63 0.11 -23.98 -4.44
C GLU A 63 1.34 -23.30 -5.06
N ILE A 64 2.22 -22.76 -4.22
CA ILE A 64 3.47 -22.14 -4.66
C ILE A 64 4.42 -23.23 -5.14
N GLU A 65 5.04 -23.01 -6.30
CA GLU A 65 6.13 -23.85 -6.79
C GLU A 65 7.46 -23.41 -6.18
N TYR A 66 7.76 -22.11 -6.25
CA TYR A 66 8.92 -21.50 -5.59
C TYR A 66 8.75 -19.99 -5.47
N ILE A 67 9.58 -19.37 -4.63
CA ILE A 67 9.73 -17.92 -4.54
C ILE A 67 11.18 -17.57 -4.84
N SER A 68 11.42 -16.56 -5.66
CA SER A 68 12.77 -15.98 -5.81
C SER A 68 12.83 -14.55 -5.33
N ILE A 69 13.98 -14.17 -4.78
CA ILE A 69 14.29 -12.79 -4.40
C ILE A 69 15.59 -12.37 -5.07
N THR A 70 15.51 -11.29 -5.84
CA THR A 70 16.65 -10.66 -6.50
C THR A 70 17.06 -9.40 -5.74
N ASN A 71 18.32 -9.30 -5.36
CA ASN A 71 18.93 -8.03 -4.94
C ASN A 71 19.30 -7.23 -6.20
N LEU A 72 18.70 -6.06 -6.35
CA LEU A 72 18.82 -5.25 -7.57
C LEU A 72 20.14 -4.48 -7.66
N PHE A 73 20.88 -4.33 -6.56
CA PHE A 73 22.18 -3.68 -6.57
C PHE A 73 23.32 -4.65 -6.92
N SER A 74 23.30 -5.86 -6.34
CA SER A 74 24.30 -6.89 -6.62
C SER A 74 23.96 -7.74 -7.84
N ASN A 75 22.72 -7.67 -8.34
CA ASN A 75 22.17 -8.59 -9.34
C ASN A 75 22.27 -10.07 -8.93
N SER A 76 22.21 -10.36 -7.63
CA SER A 76 22.18 -11.72 -7.11
C SER A 76 20.74 -12.18 -6.89
N GLU A 77 20.44 -13.42 -7.25
CA GLU A 77 19.14 -14.05 -7.04
C GLU A 77 19.26 -15.23 -6.07
N THR A 78 18.28 -15.37 -5.19
CA THR A 78 18.10 -16.55 -4.35
C THR A 78 16.73 -17.15 -4.61
N VAL A 79 16.70 -18.46 -4.80
CA VAL A 79 15.47 -19.22 -5.09
C VAL A 79 15.17 -20.14 -3.92
N TYR A 80 13.96 -20.03 -3.38
CA TYR A 80 13.47 -20.79 -2.24
C TYR A 80 12.48 -21.85 -2.76
N HIS A 81 12.89 -23.11 -2.65
CA HIS A 81 12.06 -24.28 -2.99
C HIS A 81 11.49 -24.98 -1.76
N ASP A 82 11.93 -24.62 -0.56
CA ASP A 82 11.49 -25.27 0.67
C ASP A 82 10.22 -24.62 1.25
N ASP A 83 9.34 -25.46 1.80
CA ASP A 83 8.06 -25.04 2.34
C ASP A 83 8.21 -24.02 3.47
N ASN A 84 9.23 -24.15 4.32
CA ASN A 84 9.39 -23.28 5.48
C ASN A 84 9.73 -21.83 5.07
N SER A 85 10.65 -21.65 4.13
CA SER A 85 10.95 -20.34 3.55
C SER A 85 9.74 -19.78 2.81
N ASN A 86 9.06 -20.61 2.01
CA ASN A 86 7.88 -20.19 1.25
C ASN A 86 6.73 -19.73 2.16
N GLU A 87 6.42 -20.47 3.23
CA GLU A 87 5.39 -20.10 4.22
C GLU A 87 5.75 -18.82 4.99
N THR A 88 7.04 -18.63 5.30
CA THR A 88 7.51 -17.39 5.92
C THR A 88 7.30 -16.19 5.00
N LEU A 89 7.65 -16.31 3.72
CA LEU A 89 7.48 -15.25 2.72
C LEU A 89 5.99 -14.98 2.42
N LYS A 90 5.15 -16.01 2.32
CA LYS A 90 3.68 -15.85 2.24
C LYS A 90 3.15 -15.06 3.43
N SER A 91 3.59 -15.39 4.64
CA SER A 91 3.17 -14.71 5.86
C SER A 91 3.57 -13.23 5.86
N ILE A 92 4.76 -12.90 5.34
CA ILE A 92 5.21 -11.51 5.18
C ILE A 92 4.27 -10.73 4.24
N ILE A 93 3.89 -11.32 3.09
CA ILE A 93 2.97 -10.68 2.13
C ILE A 93 1.58 -10.52 2.75
N ALA A 94 1.03 -11.60 3.33
CA ALA A 94 -0.35 -11.63 3.84
C ALA A 94 -0.57 -10.75 5.07
N SER A 95 0.49 -10.47 5.84
CA SER A 95 0.43 -9.60 7.03
C SER A 95 0.81 -8.15 6.76
N ALA A 96 1.22 -7.80 5.53
CA ALA A 96 1.59 -6.44 5.19
C ALA A 96 0.36 -5.52 5.21
N GLU A 97 0.49 -4.37 5.86
CA GLU A 97 -0.61 -3.45 6.08
C GLU A 97 -0.64 -2.37 5.01
N ARG A 98 -1.78 -2.18 4.34
CA ARG A 98 -1.92 -1.11 3.34
C ARG A 98 -1.71 0.25 3.98
N GLU A 99 -0.79 1.04 3.45
CA GLU A 99 -0.60 2.43 3.88
C GLU A 99 -1.53 3.36 3.06
N PRO A 100 -2.21 4.33 3.71
CA PRO A 100 -3.08 5.26 3.01
C PRO A 100 -2.29 6.35 2.27
N GLY A 101 -2.80 6.78 1.11
CA GLY A 101 -2.30 7.93 0.37
C GLY A 101 -1.64 7.57 -0.96
N ILE A 102 -1.13 8.58 -1.67
CA ILE A 102 -0.35 8.42 -2.89
C ILE A 102 1.11 8.35 -2.48
N VAL A 103 1.81 7.31 -2.93
CA VAL A 103 3.16 6.99 -2.48
C VAL A 103 4.11 7.19 -3.66
N ASN A 104 5.16 7.98 -3.46
CA ASN A 104 6.22 8.17 -4.42
C ASN A 104 7.53 7.64 -3.80
N MET A 105 7.86 6.39 -4.13
CA MET A 105 9.04 5.70 -3.59
C MET A 105 10.24 5.82 -4.52
N THR A 106 11.44 5.78 -3.95
CA THR A 106 12.68 5.56 -4.71
C THR A 106 12.72 4.15 -5.29
N ASN A 107 13.73 3.85 -6.11
CA ASN A 107 13.92 2.47 -6.60
C ASN A 107 14.04 1.48 -5.44
N PRO A 108 13.44 0.28 -5.54
CA PRO A 108 13.54 -0.76 -4.52
C PRO A 108 14.94 -1.37 -4.47
N GLU A 109 15.30 -1.95 -3.31
CA GLU A 109 16.55 -2.70 -3.17
C GLU A 109 16.39 -4.16 -3.63
N TYR A 110 15.18 -4.70 -3.52
CA TYR A 110 14.88 -6.10 -3.87
C TYR A 110 13.62 -6.22 -4.73
N LYS A 111 13.60 -7.28 -5.54
CA LYS A 111 12.41 -7.76 -6.25
C LYS A 111 12.12 -9.19 -5.81
N MET A 112 10.87 -9.49 -5.48
CA MET A 112 10.39 -10.83 -5.17
C MET A 112 9.47 -11.32 -6.27
N MET A 113 9.66 -12.56 -6.71
CA MET A 113 8.79 -13.24 -7.66
C MET A 113 8.23 -14.50 -6.99
N VAL A 114 6.90 -14.58 -6.90
CA VAL A 114 6.18 -15.78 -6.47
C VAL A 114 5.72 -16.51 -7.72
N VAL A 115 6.14 -17.76 -7.87
CA VAL A 115 5.73 -18.63 -8.98
C VAL A 115 4.86 -19.74 -8.45
N TYR A 116 3.67 -19.89 -9.03
CA TYR A 116 2.69 -20.89 -8.65
C TYR A 116 2.77 -22.10 -9.58
N LYS A 117 2.31 -23.26 -9.11
CA LYS A 117 2.33 -24.51 -9.91
C LYS A 117 1.47 -24.45 -11.18
N ASN A 118 0.53 -23.51 -11.26
CA ASN A 118 -0.26 -23.24 -12.46
C ASN A 118 0.43 -22.26 -13.43
N GLU A 119 1.72 -21.97 -13.20
CA GLU A 119 2.56 -21.04 -13.96
C GLU A 119 2.24 -19.54 -13.80
N ASP A 120 1.24 -19.19 -12.97
CA ASP A 120 0.97 -17.80 -12.62
C ASP A 120 2.14 -17.21 -11.84
N LYS A 121 2.31 -15.88 -11.97
CA LYS A 121 3.40 -15.15 -11.32
C LYS A 121 2.89 -13.89 -10.65
N GLN A 122 3.34 -13.65 -9.42
CA GLN A 122 3.19 -12.36 -8.75
C GLN A 122 4.57 -11.76 -8.51
N ASN A 123 4.69 -10.44 -8.73
CA ASN A 123 5.95 -9.74 -8.61
C ASN A 123 5.79 -8.61 -7.60
N PHE A 124 6.75 -8.49 -6.68
CA PHE A 124 6.74 -7.44 -5.66
C PHE A 124 8.06 -6.67 -5.67
N ASN A 125 7.95 -5.36 -5.51
CA ASN A 125 9.07 -4.47 -5.19
C ASN A 125 9.16 -4.34 -3.67
N ILE A 126 10.37 -4.41 -3.13
CA ILE A 126 10.60 -4.42 -1.68
C ILE A 126 11.63 -3.35 -1.32
N TRP A 127 11.27 -2.56 -0.31
CA TRP A 127 12.18 -1.63 0.36
C TRP A 127 12.50 -2.13 1.76
N ILE A 128 13.78 -2.35 2.06
CA ILE A 128 14.21 -2.93 3.33
C ILE A 128 14.67 -1.83 4.29
N ALA A 129 14.05 -1.77 5.47
CA ALA A 129 14.54 -0.96 6.58
C ALA A 129 15.65 -1.71 7.34
N GLU A 130 16.83 -1.09 7.47
CA GLU A 130 18.01 -1.70 8.10
C GLU A 130 17.90 -1.85 9.62
N THR A 131 17.26 -0.90 10.33
CA THR A 131 17.02 -1.00 11.79
C THR A 131 15.73 -0.30 12.21
N ASP A 132 14.93 -0.97 13.06
CA ASP A 132 13.71 -0.50 13.76
C ASP A 132 12.58 0.16 12.92
N GLY A 133 12.80 0.35 11.62
CA GLY A 133 11.82 0.86 10.67
C GLY A 133 10.89 -0.23 10.11
N LYS A 134 9.82 0.23 9.46
CA LYS A 134 8.96 -0.63 8.65
C LYS A 134 9.56 -0.76 7.26
N SER A 135 9.71 -1.99 6.79
CA SER A 135 9.97 -2.24 5.37
C SER A 135 8.70 -2.02 4.57
N ALA A 136 8.82 -1.90 3.26
CA ALA A 136 7.67 -1.68 2.38
C ALA A 136 7.64 -2.71 1.25
N LEU A 137 6.42 -3.04 0.82
CA LEU A 137 6.10 -4.00 -0.23
C LEU A 137 5.12 -3.35 -1.20
N MET A 138 5.37 -3.46 -2.49
CA MET A 138 4.45 -3.00 -3.54
C MET A 138 4.27 -4.11 -4.57
N ASN A 139 3.03 -4.42 -4.93
CA ASN A 139 2.78 -5.29 -6.08
C ASN A 139 3.26 -4.56 -7.35
N SER A 140 4.01 -5.23 -8.22
CA SER A 140 4.50 -4.64 -9.45
C SER A 140 3.38 -4.35 -10.46
N SER A 141 2.21 -5.00 -10.36
CA SER A 141 1.03 -4.68 -11.17
C SER A 141 0.22 -3.48 -10.64
N ASP A 142 0.35 -3.15 -9.36
CA ASP A 142 -0.30 -2.01 -8.72
C ASP A 142 0.73 -1.06 -8.09
N THR A 143 1.10 -0.04 -8.85
CA THR A 143 2.06 0.98 -8.40
C THR A 143 1.44 2.07 -7.54
N ASN A 144 0.13 2.00 -7.24
CA ASN A 144 -0.57 3.02 -6.47
C ASN A 144 -0.74 2.63 -5.00
N THR A 145 -0.45 1.37 -4.65
CA THR A 145 -0.61 0.86 -3.29
C THR A 145 0.71 0.39 -2.73
N ILE A 146 1.13 0.97 -1.59
CA ILE A 146 2.22 0.44 -0.78
C ILE A 146 1.65 -0.28 0.44
N TYR A 147 2.33 -1.34 0.84
CA TYR A 147 2.05 -2.07 2.06
C TYR A 147 3.27 -1.98 2.97
N SER A 148 3.06 -1.75 4.26
CA SER A 148 4.14 -1.78 5.24
C SER A 148 4.27 -3.16 5.85
N ILE A 149 5.51 -3.62 5.91
CA ILE A 149 5.90 -4.86 6.57
C ILE A 149 6.23 -4.50 8.01
N SER A 150 5.55 -5.14 8.96
CA SER A 150 5.80 -4.93 10.38
C SER A 150 7.26 -5.26 10.76
N LYS A 151 7.74 -4.69 11.86
CA LYS A 151 9.11 -4.92 12.35
C LYS A 151 9.42 -6.42 12.54
N GLU A 152 8.47 -7.18 13.09
CA GLU A 152 8.63 -8.62 13.30
C GLU A 152 8.82 -9.36 11.96
N MET A 153 8.00 -9.04 10.96
CA MET A 153 8.07 -9.68 9.65
C MET A 153 9.30 -9.24 8.87
N ASN A 154 9.73 -7.98 9.03
CA ASN A 154 10.98 -7.50 8.46
C ASN A 154 12.19 -8.28 9.01
N ASN A 155 12.21 -8.58 10.31
CA ASN A 155 13.29 -9.38 10.89
C ASN A 155 13.36 -10.78 10.28
N LYS A 156 12.21 -11.44 10.09
CA LYS A 156 12.13 -12.76 9.43
C LYS A 156 12.62 -12.67 7.97
N LEU A 157 12.25 -11.61 7.24
CA LEU A 157 12.73 -11.37 5.89
C LEU A 157 14.25 -11.20 5.86
N LEU A 158 14.81 -10.37 6.74
CA LEU A 158 16.25 -10.16 6.87
C LEU A 158 17.00 -11.46 7.21
N GLU A 159 16.44 -12.32 8.06
CA GLU A 159 17.02 -13.63 8.36
C GLU A 159 17.08 -14.53 7.12
N LEU A 160 16.04 -14.56 6.30
CA LEU A 160 16.03 -15.32 5.04
C LEU A 160 17.06 -14.79 4.04
N LEU A 161 17.24 -13.46 3.97
CA LEU A 161 18.21 -12.83 3.08
C LEU A 161 19.66 -13.03 3.52
N LYS A 162 19.92 -13.24 4.81
CA LYS A 162 21.26 -13.49 5.37
C LYS A 162 21.74 -14.93 5.24
N LYS A 163 20.86 -15.89 5.00
CA LYS A 163 21.21 -17.33 4.86
C LYS A 163 21.94 -17.67 3.56
N GLN A 164 22.52 -16.67 2.88
CA GLN A 164 23.26 -16.79 1.62
C GLN A 164 24.75 -17.00 1.86
#